data_AF-A0A1V5X717-F1
#
_entry.id   AF-A0A1V5X717-F1
#
_cell.length_a   1.000
_cell.length_b   1.000
_cell.length_c   1.000
_cell.angle_alpha   90.00
_cell.angle_beta   90.00
_cell.angle_gamma   90.00
#
_symmetry.space_group_name_H-M   'P 1'
#
loop_
_entity.id
_entity.type
_entity.pdbx_description
1 polymer ?
#
loop_
_entity_poly.entity_id
_entity_poly.type
_entity_poly.pdbx_seq_one_letter_code
_entity_poly.pdbx_strand_id
1 'polypeptide(L)'
;MKKDEFIRIRVTENEKKKILKKAEQCGKTLSEYVRYAALDKSIVVMPGAWEAVAELRRIGNNLNQITVLANMGLIKTVHLNTLAEEVGKVWQSLSSDAARETPQAL
;
A
#
# COMPACT_ATOMS: atom_id res chain seq x y z
N MET A 1 8.75 -15.95 13.95
CA MET A 1 8.02 -16.98 14.74
C MET A 1 7.39 -17.97 13.78
N LYS A 2 7.47 -19.27 14.11
CA LYS A 2 6.81 -20.35 13.35
C LYS A 2 5.29 -20.30 13.64
N LYS A 3 4.47 -20.68 12.64
CA LYS A 3 3.01 -20.81 12.78
C LYS A 3 2.68 -22.30 12.75
N ASP A 4 2.65 -22.91 13.93
CA ASP A 4 2.49 -24.36 14.16
C ASP A 4 1.13 -24.74 14.75
N GLU A 5 0.40 -23.79 15.32
CA GLU A 5 -0.94 -23.99 15.87
C GLU A 5 -2.06 -23.83 14.81
N PHE A 6 -3.09 -24.68 14.90
CA PHE A 6 -4.22 -24.69 13.97
C PHE A 6 -5.55 -24.36 14.68
N ILE A 7 -6.35 -23.50 14.04
CA ILE A 7 -7.72 -23.21 14.46
C ILE A 7 -8.67 -23.84 13.42
N ARG A 8 -9.49 -24.81 13.85
CA ARG A 8 -10.51 -25.44 13.00
C ARG A 8 -11.87 -24.82 13.30
N ILE A 9 -12.55 -24.31 12.27
CA ILE A 9 -13.87 -23.70 12.38
C ILE A 9 -14.81 -24.39 11.39
N ARG A 10 -16.02 -24.72 11.84
CA ARG A 10 -17.10 -25.19 10.96
C ARG A 10 -17.86 -23.96 10.45
N VAL A 11 -18.05 -23.90 9.14
CA VAL A 11 -18.81 -22.85 8.47
C VAL A 11 -19.76 -23.47 7.47
N THR A 12 -20.89 -22.82 7.25
CA THR A 12 -21.79 -23.12 6.14
C THR A 12 -21.12 -22.77 4.81
N GLU A 13 -21.65 -23.31 3.70
CA GLU A 13 -21.15 -22.98 2.36
C GLU A 13 -21.25 -21.48 2.06
N ASN A 14 -22.34 -20.83 2.50
CA ASN A 14 -22.56 -19.40 2.29
C ASN A 14 -21.54 -18.55 3.07
N GLU A 15 -21.27 -18.90 4.32
CA GLU A 15 -20.23 -18.24 5.12
C GLU A 15 -18.85 -18.42 4.49
N LYS A 16 -18.51 -19.63 4.03
CA LYS A 16 -17.25 -19.89 3.32
C LYS A 16 -17.08 -18.99 2.10
N LYS A 17 -18.12 -18.87 1.27
CA LYS A 17 -18.13 -17.98 0.08
C LYS A 17 -17.93 -16.52 0.48
N LYS A 18 -18.62 -16.04 1.52
CA LYS A 18 -18.48 -14.67 2.02
C LYS A 18 -17.06 -14.38 2.53
N ILE A 19 -16.48 -15.29 3.31
CA ILE A 19 -15.12 -15.13 3.85
C ILE A 19 -14.09 -15.12 2.71
N LEU A 20 -14.23 -16.01 1.71
CA LEU A 20 -13.36 -16.02 0.53
C LEU A 20 -13.42 -14.70 -0.24
N LYS A 21 -14.63 -14.19 -0.50
CA LYS A 21 -14.80 -12.91 -1.20
C LYS A 21 -14.17 -11.75 -0.43
N LYS A 22 -14.36 -11.69 0.89
CA LYS A 22 -13.74 -10.66 1.72
C LYS A 22 -12.21 -10.78 1.72
N ALA A 23 -11.66 -11.99 1.75
CA ALA A 23 -10.21 -12.21 1.66
C ALA A 23 -9.63 -11.72 0.32
N GLU A 24 -10.31 -12.03 -0.79
CA GLU A 24 -9.96 -11.57 -2.14
C GLU A 24 -9.99 -10.04 -2.26
N GLN A 25 -11.07 -9.41 -1.78
CA GLN A 25 -11.19 -7.95 -1.73
C GLN A 25 -10.06 -7.29 -0.95
N CYS A 26 -9.50 -7.98 0.04
CA CYS A 26 -8.38 -7.49 0.83
C CYS A 26 -6.99 -7.86 0.28
N GLY A 27 -6.93 -8.57 -0.85
CA GLY A 27 -5.67 -9.09 -1.41
C GLY A 27 -4.93 -10.03 -0.47
N LYS A 28 -5.63 -10.73 0.43
CA LYS A 28 -5.05 -11.64 1.42
C LYS A 28 -5.45 -13.08 1.15
N THR A 29 -4.58 -14.02 1.52
CA THR A 29 -4.98 -15.43 1.58
C THR A 29 -6.09 -15.62 2.63
N LEU A 30 -6.91 -16.65 2.48
CA LEU A 30 -7.99 -16.97 3.43
C LEU A 30 -7.49 -17.02 4.88
N SER A 31 -6.38 -17.73 5.11
CA SER A 31 -5.78 -17.89 6.43
C SER A 31 -5.20 -16.58 6.99
N GLU A 32 -4.72 -15.68 6.14
CA GLU A 32 -4.33 -14.35 6.58
C GLU A 32 -5.54 -13.52 6.95
N TYR A 33 -6.51 -13.41 6.05
CA TYR A 33 -7.74 -12.66 6.29
C TYR A 33 -8.42 -13.06 7.61
N VAL A 34 -8.62 -14.37 7.85
CA VAL A 34 -9.26 -14.87 9.08
C VAL A 34 -8.44 -14.53 10.32
N ARG A 35 -7.10 -14.64 10.27
CA ARG A 35 -6.24 -14.24 11.40
C ARG A 35 -6.29 -12.74 11.68
N TYR A 36 -6.30 -11.90 10.63
CA TYR A 36 -6.40 -10.46 10.80
C TYR A 36 -7.75 -10.07 11.41
N ALA A 37 -8.84 -10.63 10.87
CA ALA A 37 -10.19 -10.41 11.36
C ALA A 37 -10.40 -10.91 12.80
N ALA A 38 -9.85 -12.08 13.16
CA ALA A 38 -9.96 -12.64 14.51
C ALA A 38 -9.10 -11.95 15.57
N LEU A 39 -8.13 -11.12 15.15
CA LEU A 39 -7.22 -10.40 16.05
C LEU A 39 -7.51 -8.88 16.08
N ASP A 40 -8.68 -8.45 15.59
CA ASP A 40 -9.07 -7.03 15.44
C ASP A 40 -8.00 -6.16 14.75
N LYS A 41 -7.20 -6.78 13.87
CA LYS A 41 -6.22 -6.03 13.09
C LYS A 41 -6.95 -5.35 11.95
N SER A 42 -7.00 -4.02 11.97
CA SER A 42 -7.62 -3.21 10.91
C SER A 42 -7.11 -3.64 9.53
N ILE A 43 -8.01 -4.19 8.71
CA ILE A 43 -7.71 -4.53 7.32
C ILE A 43 -8.03 -3.30 6.48
N VAL A 44 -7.04 -2.44 6.28
CA VAL A 44 -7.16 -1.29 5.38
C VAL A 44 -6.84 -1.77 3.97
N VAL A 45 -7.85 -1.80 3.12
CA VAL A 45 -7.69 -1.97 1.68
C VAL A 45 -7.67 -0.57 1.09
N MET A 46 -6.56 -0.18 0.47
CA MET A 46 -6.42 1.13 -0.18
C MET A 46 -6.39 0.92 -1.70
N PRO A 47 -7.55 0.97 -2.38
CA PRO A 47 -7.60 0.93 -3.84
C PRO A 47 -6.73 2.06 -4.41
N GLY A 48 -5.93 1.80 -5.44
CA GLY A 48 -5.05 2.82 -6.02
C GLY A 48 -3.65 2.93 -5.40
N ALA A 49 -3.39 2.24 -4.27
CA ALA A 49 -2.08 2.31 -3.62
C ALA A 49 -0.96 1.70 -4.49
N TRP A 50 -1.27 0.64 -5.25
CA TRP A 50 -0.30 0.00 -6.13
C TRP A 50 0.05 0.89 -7.33
N GLU A 51 -0.95 1.56 -7.88
CA GLU A 51 -0.83 2.53 -8.96
C GLU A 51 -0.01 3.74 -8.50
N ALA A 52 -0.26 4.24 -7.28
CA ALA A 52 0.55 5.29 -6.67
C ALA A 52 2.02 4.86 -6.48
N VAL A 53 2.27 3.64 -6.03
CA VAL A 53 3.64 3.09 -5.90
C VAL A 53 4.32 2.98 -7.27
N ALA A 54 3.60 2.56 -8.30
CA ALA A 54 4.13 2.47 -9.67
C ALA A 54 4.52 3.86 -10.21
N GLU A 55 3.67 4.87 -9.99
CA GLU A 55 3.94 6.25 -10.39
C GLU A 55 5.12 6.86 -9.62
N LEU A 56 5.20 6.64 -8.30
CA LEU A 56 6.36 7.05 -7.50
C LEU A 56 7.66 6.41 -7.99
N ARG A 57 7.62 5.13 -8.37
CA ARG A 57 8.78 4.45 -8.95
C ARG A 57 9.20 5.07 -10.28
N ARG A 58 8.24 5.44 -11.12
CA ARG A 58 8.49 6.13 -12.40
C ARG A 58 9.13 7.51 -12.18
N ILE A 59 8.61 8.28 -11.22
CA ILE A 59 9.17 9.58 -10.83
C ILE A 59 10.61 9.41 -10.31
N GLY A 60 10.84 8.44 -9.42
CA GLY A 60 12.18 8.16 -8.88
C GLY A 60 13.20 7.77 -9.97
N ASN A 61 12.79 6.98 -10.95
CA ASN A 61 13.64 6.63 -12.08
C ASN A 61 14.02 7.85 -12.93
N ASN A 62 13.06 8.72 -13.24
CA ASN A 62 13.31 9.95 -13.99
C ASN A 62 14.26 10.88 -13.22
N LEU A 63 14.08 11.01 -11.91
CA LEU A 63 14.97 11.78 -11.04
C LEU A 63 16.41 11.22 -11.05
N ASN A 64 16.55 9.90 -10.97
CA ASN A 64 17.86 9.26 -11.04
C ASN A 64 18.56 9.54 -12.38
N GLN A 65 17.85 9.47 -13.50
CA GLN A 65 18.40 9.77 -14.83
C GLN A 65 18.87 11.23 -14.92
N ILE A 66 18.06 12.18 -14.46
CA ILE A 66 18.42 13.60 -14.44
C ILE A 66 19.67 13.83 -13.57
N THR A 67 19.75 13.17 -12.41
CA THR A 67 20.91 13.26 -11.51
C THR A 67 22.18 12.74 -12.18
N VAL A 68 22.10 11.62 -12.89
CA VAL A 68 23.22 11.07 -13.66
C VAL A 68 23.66 12.06 -14.75
N LEU A 69 22.72 12.62 -15.52
CA LEU A 69 23.03 13.59 -16.57
C LEU A 69 23.66 14.87 -16.00
N ALA A 70 23.19 15.33 -14.84
CA ALA A 70 23.77 16.49 -14.15
C ALA A 70 25.20 16.21 -13.66
N ASN A 71 25.44 15.03 -13.07
CA ASN A 71 26.77 14.61 -12.62
C ASN A 71 27.76 14.43 -13.78
N MET A 72 27.26 14.05 -14.96
CA MET A 72 28.06 14.00 -16.20
C MET A 72 28.35 15.40 -16.78
N GLY A 73 27.81 16.47 -16.21
CA GLY A 73 27.94 17.83 -16.72
C GLY A 73 27.14 18.10 -18.00
N LEU A 74 26.24 17.19 -18.39
CA LEU A 74 25.44 17.28 -19.61
C LEU A 74 24.25 18.25 -19.47
N ILE A 75 23.81 18.52 -18.24
CA ILE A 75 22.77 19.50 -17.94
C ILE A 75 23.22 20.43 -16.80
N LYS A 76 22.92 21.73 -16.92
CA LYS A 76 23.43 22.79 -16.01
C LYS A 76 22.46 23.21 -14.91
N THR A 77 21.16 23.05 -15.12
CA THR A 77 20.13 23.49 -14.16
C THR A 77 19.06 22.43 -14.02
N VAL A 78 18.91 21.92 -12.81
CA VAL A 78 17.80 21.06 -12.44
C VAL A 78 17.11 21.72 -11.25
N HIS A 79 15.84 22.07 -11.39
CA HIS A 79 15.04 22.63 -10.29
C HIS A 79 14.67 21.55 -9.26
N LEU A 80 15.69 20.88 -8.71
CA LEU A 80 15.54 19.77 -7.77
C LEU A 80 14.78 20.17 -6.51
N ASN A 81 14.95 21.42 -6.07
CA ASN A 81 14.27 21.96 -4.89
C ASN A 81 12.74 21.98 -5.11
N THR A 82 12.29 22.48 -6.25
CA THR A 82 10.85 22.52 -6.60
C THR A 82 10.28 21.12 -6.76
N LEU A 83 11.04 20.18 -7.32
CA LEU A 83 10.61 18.78 -7.41
C LEU A 83 10.52 18.11 -6.04
N ALA A 84 11.50 18.35 -5.16
CA ALA A 84 11.50 17.81 -3.80
C ALA A 84 10.30 18.33 -3.00
N GLU A 85 9.94 19.61 -3.16
CA GLU A 85 8.74 20.20 -2.54
C GLU A 85 7.44 19.54 -3.04
N GLU A 86 7.28 19.36 -4.35
CA GLU A 86 6.08 18.72 -4.91
C GLU A 86 5.95 17.24 -4.51
N VAL A 87 7.05 16.48 -4.50
CA VAL A 87 7.07 15.10 -3.99
C VAL A 87 6.75 15.07 -2.49
N GLY A 88 7.26 16.04 -1.73
CA GLY A 88 6.92 16.22 -0.31
C GLY A 88 5.43 16.48 -0.08
N LYS A 89 4.78 17.29 -0.93
CA LYS A 89 3.33 17.55 -0.87
C LYS A 89 2.51 16.29 -1.14
N VAL A 90 2.90 15.50 -2.14
CA VAL A 90 2.24 14.21 -2.45
C VAL A 90 2.37 13.25 -1.26
N TRP A 91 3.55 13.17 -0.65
CA TRP A 91 3.77 12.36 0.54
C TRP A 91 2.92 12.82 1.73
N GLN A 92 2.81 14.13 1.96
CA GLN A 92 1.96 14.69 3.01
C GLN A 92 0.47 14.39 2.77
N SER A 93 -0.01 14.48 1.53
CA SER A 93 -1.39 14.11 1.19
C SER A 93 -1.65 12.64 1.50
N LEU A 94 -0.80 11.74 0.99
CA LEU A 94 -0.91 10.30 1.20
C LEU A 94 -0.86 9.91 2.69
N SER A 95 0.06 10.51 3.44
CA SER A 95 0.18 10.24 4.88
C SER A 95 -0.98 10.82 5.69
N SER A 96 -1.57 11.94 5.25
CA SER A 96 -2.75 12.52 5.88
C SER A 96 -4.03 11.73 5.60
N ASP A 97 -4.15 11.13 4.41
CA ASP A 97 -5.27 10.26 4.03
C ASP A 97 -5.17 8.91 4.74
N ALA A 98 -3.96 8.34 4.85
CA ALA A 98 -3.70 7.16 5.67
C ALA A 98 -4.02 7.38 7.17
N ALA A 99 -3.96 8.62 7.67
CA ALA A 99 -4.31 8.98 9.04
C ALA A 99 -5.80 9.27 9.25
N ARG A 100 -6.56 9.60 8.19
CA ARG A 100 -8.01 9.87 8.25
C ARG A 100 -8.87 8.61 8.13
N GLU A 101 -8.34 7.56 7.52
CA GLU A 101 -9.02 6.26 7.39
C GLU A 101 -8.72 5.33 8.57
N THR A 102 -9.02 5.76 9.80
CA THR A 102 -9.41 4.79 10.84
C THR A 102 -10.76 4.19 10.43
N PRO A 103 -10.86 2.85 10.23
CA PRO A 103 -12.07 2.25 9.68
C PRO A 103 -13.29 2.53 10.55
N GLN A 104 -14.33 3.07 9.92
CA GLN A 104 -15.70 2.91 10.41
C GLN A 104 -15.96 1.41 10.59
N ALA A 105 -16.38 1.07 11.80
CA ALA A 105 -16.72 -0.28 12.21
C ALA A 105 -17.65 -0.96 11.18
N LEU A 106 -17.32 -2.21 10.86
CA LEU A 106 -18.22 -3.16 10.19
C LEU A 106 -19.45 -3.47 11.05
#